data_AF-A0A661KTB5-F1
#
_entry.id   AF-A0A661KTB5-F1
#
_cell.length_a   1.000
_cell.length_b   1.000
_cell.length_c   1.000
_cell.angle_alpha   90.00
_cell.angle_beta   90.00
_cell.angle_gamma   90.00
#
_symmetry.space_group_name_H-M   'P 1'
#
loop_
_entity.id
_entity.type
_entity.pdbx_description
1 polymer ?
#
loop_
_entity_poly.entity_id
_entity_poly.type
_entity_poly.pdbx_seq_one_letter_code
_entity_poly.pdbx_strand_id
1 'polypeptide(L)'
;MIIFDLECSNGHIFEGWFDSSEAFEEQKKKGLISCPYCNDTNIKKVLSPVAIAHRRKDEPESTDTDKQSQKQIDYEKLYRDFIEYIKKNSEDVGADFAKEALKMHYGVAPKRNIRGTATEEEEKILREEGIEFFKIPMPKEENEDKH
;
A
#
# COMPACT_ATOMS: atom_id res chain seq x y z
N MET A 1 7.64 -30.47 -8.25
CA MET A 1 6.89 -29.67 -7.28
C MET A 1 7.22 -28.19 -7.49
N ILE A 2 6.21 -27.42 -7.86
CA ILE A 2 6.25 -25.98 -8.16
C ILE A 2 5.21 -25.32 -7.26
N ILE A 3 5.57 -24.17 -6.69
CA ILE A 3 4.68 -23.37 -5.85
C ILE A 3 4.16 -22.21 -6.72
N PHE A 4 2.85 -22.02 -6.73
CA PHE A 4 2.21 -20.86 -7.33
C PHE A 4 1.46 -20.08 -6.27
N ASP A 5 1.57 -18.75 -6.34
CA ASP A 5 0.62 -17.88 -5.66
C ASP A 5 -0.65 -17.78 -6.49
N LEU A 6 -1.78 -18.03 -5.83
CA LEU A 6 -3.09 -18.14 -6.43
C LEU A 6 -4.04 -17.12 -5.78
N GLU A 7 -4.93 -16.54 -6.58
CA GLU A 7 -5.96 -15.62 -6.13
C GLU A 7 -7.34 -16.08 -6.62
N CYS A 8 -8.35 -16.03 -5.75
CA CYS A 8 -9.74 -16.28 -6.14
C CYS A 8 -10.47 -15.00 -6.58
N SER A 9 -11.71 -15.11 -7.06
CA SER A 9 -12.50 -13.94 -7.50
C SER A 9 -12.78 -12.93 -6.38
N ASN A 10 -12.74 -13.39 -5.12
CA ASN A 10 -12.94 -12.56 -3.92
C ASN A 10 -11.64 -11.90 -3.43
N GLY A 11 -10.51 -12.09 -4.11
CA GLY A 11 -9.24 -11.45 -3.78
C GLY A 11 -8.43 -12.13 -2.67
N HIS A 12 -8.81 -13.31 -2.19
CA HIS A 12 -8.01 -14.07 -1.24
C HIS A 12 -6.79 -14.68 -1.95
N ILE A 13 -5.61 -14.46 -1.39
CA ILE A 13 -4.33 -15.00 -1.88
C ILE A 13 -3.95 -16.23 -1.06
N PHE A 14 -3.52 -17.30 -1.74
CA PHE A 14 -3.06 -18.55 -1.12
C PHE A 14 -2.04 -19.26 -2.01
N GLU A 15 -1.24 -20.14 -1.41
CA GLU A 15 -0.24 -20.94 -2.12
C GLU A 15 -0.83 -22.27 -2.59
N GLY A 16 -0.50 -22.66 -3.83
CA GLY A 16 -0.84 -23.96 -4.39
C GLY A 16 0.41 -24.73 -4.82
N TRP A 17 0.48 -26.00 -4.43
CA TRP A 17 1.62 -26.88 -4.66
C TRP A 17 1.27 -27.91 -5.73
N PHE A 18 1.98 -27.90 -6.85
CA PHE A 18 1.68 -28.75 -8.01
C PHE A 18 2.92 -29.50 -8.48
N ASP A 19 2.77 -30.66 -9.10
CA ASP A 19 3.91 -31.42 -9.62
C ASP A 19 4.61 -30.70 -10.77
N SER A 20 3.83 -30.05 -11.65
CA SER A 20 4.29 -29.23 -12.76
C SER A 20 3.29 -28.09 -13.09
N SER A 21 3.65 -27.21 -14.04
CA SER A 21 2.75 -26.14 -14.50
C SER A 21 1.55 -26.70 -15.28
N GLU A 22 1.78 -27.77 -16.04
CA GLU A 22 0.74 -28.48 -16.80
C GLU A 22 -0.28 -29.12 -15.86
N ALA A 23 0.18 -29.71 -14.75
CA ALA A 23 -0.70 -30.28 -13.72
C ALA A 23 -1.64 -29.23 -13.12
N PHE A 24 -1.15 -28.00 -12.89
CA PHE A 24 -2.01 -26.88 -12.48
C PHE A 24 -3.07 -26.56 -13.53
N GLU A 25 -2.68 -26.41 -14.81
CA GLU A 25 -3.63 -26.05 -15.87
C GLU A 25 -4.71 -27.13 -16.06
N GLU A 26 -4.35 -28.40 -15.95
CA GLU A 26 -5.31 -29.50 -15.97
C GLU A 26 -6.27 -29.47 -14.79
N GLN A 27 -5.77 -29.29 -13.56
CA GLN A 27 -6.59 -29.24 -12.36
C GLN A 27 -7.51 -28.01 -12.35
N LYS A 28 -7.01 -26.87 -12.83
CA LYS A 28 -7.80 -25.65 -13.02
C LYS A 28 -8.92 -25.86 -14.02
N LYS A 29 -8.63 -26.44 -15.20
CA LYS A 29 -9.67 -26.75 -16.22
C LYS A 29 -10.73 -27.71 -15.69
N LYS A 30 -10.35 -28.64 -14.83
CA LYS A 30 -11.27 -29.58 -14.16
C LYS A 30 -12.01 -28.97 -12.97
N GLY A 31 -11.73 -27.71 -12.60
CA GLY A 31 -12.34 -27.04 -11.45
C GLY A 31 -11.99 -27.66 -10.09
N LEU A 32 -10.84 -28.35 -10.00
CA LEU A 32 -10.40 -29.08 -8.80
C LEU A 32 -9.63 -28.21 -7.81
N ILE A 33 -9.36 -26.95 -8.16
CA ILE A 33 -8.65 -26.00 -7.33
C ILE A 33 -9.68 -25.07 -6.69
N SER A 34 -9.79 -25.11 -5.37
CA SER A 34 -10.72 -24.29 -4.60
C SER A 34 -9.98 -23.38 -3.61
N CYS A 35 -10.47 -22.16 -3.47
CA CYS A 35 -10.00 -21.23 -2.46
C CYS A 35 -10.27 -21.79 -1.04
N PRO A 36 -9.27 -21.90 -0.16
CA PRO A 36 -9.46 -22.44 1.19
C PRO A 36 -10.31 -21.53 2.10
N TYR A 37 -10.50 -20.26 1.71
CA TYR A 37 -11.24 -19.27 2.51
C TYR A 37 -12.72 -19.17 2.15
N CYS A 38 -13.05 -19.30 0.86
CA CYS A 38 -14.41 -19.05 0.36
C CYS A 38 -14.94 -20.13 -0.59
N ASN A 39 -14.16 -21.18 -0.84
CA ASN A 39 -14.50 -22.30 -1.71
C ASN A 39 -14.78 -21.94 -3.18
N ASP A 40 -14.45 -20.71 -3.60
CA ASP A 40 -14.48 -20.30 -5.01
C ASP A 40 -13.47 -21.11 -5.83
N THR A 41 -13.86 -21.56 -7.01
CA THR A 41 -13.04 -22.36 -7.93
C THR A 41 -12.50 -21.56 -9.10
N ASN A 42 -12.89 -20.28 -9.22
CA ASN A 42 -12.32 -19.39 -10.21
C ASN A 42 -10.98 -18.83 -9.72
N ILE A 43 -9.91 -19.57 -10.00
CA ILE A 43 -8.56 -19.32 -9.50
C ILE A 43 -7.62 -18.83 -10.61
N LYS A 44 -6.88 -17.76 -10.38
CA LYS A 44 -5.81 -17.25 -11.27
C LYS A 44 -4.44 -17.32 -10.58
N LYS A 45 -3.39 -17.55 -11.37
CA LYS A 45 -2.00 -17.36 -10.93
C LYS A 45 -1.76 -15.86 -10.77
N VAL A 46 -1.08 -15.48 -9.70
CA VAL A 46 -0.60 -14.10 -9.50
C VAL A 46 0.91 -14.10 -9.38
N LEU A 47 1.53 -12.97 -9.74
CA LEU A 47 2.95 -12.79 -9.50
C LEU A 47 3.15 -12.65 -7.99
N SER A 48 3.99 -13.50 -7.43
CA SER A 48 4.51 -13.32 -6.08
C SER A 48 5.08 -11.91 -5.97
N PRO A 49 4.77 -11.14 -4.91
CA PRO A 49 5.51 -9.92 -4.63
C PRO A 49 6.95 -10.31 -4.34
N VAL A 50 7.81 -10.25 -5.35
CA VAL A 50 9.25 -10.45 -5.19
C VAL A 50 9.75 -9.33 -4.29
N ALA A 51 10.15 -9.68 -3.07
CA ALA A 51 10.97 -8.81 -2.24
C ALA A 51 12.30 -8.57 -2.98
N ILE A 52 12.48 -7.37 -3.51
CA ILE A 52 13.66 -7.01 -4.29
C ILE A 52 14.88 -6.94 -3.36
N ALA A 53 15.73 -7.96 -3.43
CA ALA A 53 17.15 -7.85 -3.07
C ALA A 53 17.97 -7.79 -4.38
N HIS A 54 18.88 -6.83 -4.46
CA HIS A 54 19.58 -6.36 -5.66
C HIS A 54 20.28 -7.43 -6.55
N ARG A 55 20.17 -7.18 -7.87
CA ARG A 55 21.08 -7.50 -9.02
C ARG A 55 21.51 -8.95 -9.27
N ARG A 56 21.17 -9.45 -10.48
CA ARG A 56 22.14 -9.80 -11.56
C ARG A 56 21.45 -9.92 -12.93
N LYS A 57 22.30 -9.92 -13.95
CA LYS A 57 22.13 -9.52 -15.35
C LYS A 57 21.77 -10.71 -16.27
N ASP A 58 21.28 -10.35 -17.46
CA ASP A 58 21.22 -11.07 -18.75
C ASP A 58 19.87 -11.69 -19.17
N GLU A 59 19.40 -11.16 -20.31
CA GLU A 59 18.17 -11.40 -21.10
C GLU A 59 18.36 -12.60 -22.08
N PRO A 60 17.33 -13.13 -22.79
CA PRO A 60 16.60 -12.39 -23.84
C PRO A 60 15.08 -12.68 -23.99
N GLU A 61 14.46 -11.75 -24.73
CA GLU A 61 13.06 -11.63 -25.17
C GLU A 61 12.35 -12.90 -25.66
N SER A 62 11.04 -12.94 -25.41
CA SER A 62 10.08 -13.54 -26.36
C SER A 62 8.85 -12.64 -26.51
N THR A 63 8.42 -12.55 -27.76
CA THR A 63 7.54 -11.56 -28.37
C THR A 63 6.05 -11.79 -28.16
N ASP A 64 5.36 -10.68 -27.87
CA ASP A 64 4.10 -10.21 -28.44
C ASP A 64 2.82 -11.04 -28.24
N THR A 65 1.98 -10.67 -27.24
CA THR A 65 0.57 -10.28 -27.47
C THR A 65 -0.06 -9.64 -26.22
N ASP A 66 -1.03 -8.75 -26.45
CA ASP A 66 -1.90 -8.02 -25.49
C ASP A 66 -1.39 -6.70 -24.86
N LYS A 67 -1.42 -5.66 -25.69
CA LYS A 67 -1.64 -4.28 -25.27
C LYS A 67 -3.10 -4.06 -24.82
N GLN A 68 -3.49 -4.66 -23.70
CA GLN A 68 -4.44 -4.01 -22.81
C GLN A 68 -3.64 -3.55 -21.62
N SER A 69 -3.32 -2.25 -21.61
CA SER A 69 -2.63 -1.60 -20.51
C SER A 69 -3.49 -1.72 -19.24
N GLN A 70 -3.35 -2.83 -18.53
CA GLN A 70 -3.43 -2.81 -17.09
C GLN A 70 -2.32 -1.84 -16.69
N LYS A 71 -2.66 -0.56 -16.54
CA LYS A 71 -1.78 0.42 -15.93
C LYS A 71 -1.49 -0.14 -14.55
N GLN A 72 -0.38 -0.85 -14.43
CA GLN A 72 0.11 -1.32 -13.16
C GLN A 72 0.20 -0.07 -12.29
N ILE A 73 -0.59 -0.03 -11.22
CA ILE A 73 -0.61 1.13 -10.34
C ILE A 73 0.78 1.19 -9.73
N ASP A 74 1.51 2.25 -10.09
CA ASP A 74 2.79 2.54 -9.49
C ASP A 74 2.53 3.07 -8.07
N TYR A 75 2.57 2.15 -7.11
CA TYR A 75 2.32 2.45 -5.70
C TYR A 75 3.38 3.40 -5.12
N GLU A 76 4.61 3.35 -5.61
CA GLU A 76 5.68 4.25 -5.16
C GLU A 76 5.37 5.68 -5.61
N LYS A 77 5.04 5.85 -6.90
CA LYS A 77 4.61 7.14 -7.43
C LYS A 77 3.34 7.64 -6.74
N LEU A 78 2.35 6.78 -6.54
CA LEU A 78 1.10 7.14 -5.85
C LEU A 78 1.37 7.63 -4.41
N TYR A 79 2.24 6.95 -3.69
CA TYR A 79 2.65 7.35 -2.35
C TYR A 79 3.37 8.70 -2.36
N ARG A 80 4.29 8.92 -3.31
CA ARG A 80 4.96 10.22 -3.45
C ARG A 80 3.99 11.35 -3.77
N ASP A 81 3.11 11.14 -4.76
CA ASP A 81 2.08 12.11 -5.15
C ASP A 81 1.16 12.44 -3.96
N PHE A 82 0.81 11.44 -3.14
CA PHE A 82 0.00 11.62 -1.92
C PHE A 82 0.73 12.46 -0.86
N ILE A 83 2.00 12.15 -0.57
CA ILE A 83 2.81 12.90 0.40
C ILE A 83 3.02 14.35 -0.08
N GLU A 84 3.33 14.56 -1.37
CA GLU A 84 3.43 15.90 -1.95
C GLU A 84 2.11 16.67 -1.86
N TYR A 85 0.98 16.01 -2.13
CA TYR A 85 -0.34 16.62 -1.99
C TYR A 85 -0.58 17.09 -0.56
N ILE A 86 -0.28 16.27 0.45
CA ILE A 86 -0.40 16.67 1.86
C ILE A 86 0.50 17.86 2.15
N LYS A 87 1.79 17.80 1.80
CA LYS A 87 2.74 18.88 2.07
C LYS A 87 2.31 20.21 1.44
N LYS A 88 1.74 20.16 0.23
CA LYS A 88 1.30 21.36 -0.51
C LYS A 88 -0.01 21.94 0.01
N ASN A 89 -0.92 21.09 0.49
CA ASN A 89 -2.28 21.48 0.88
C ASN A 89 -2.49 21.57 2.39
N SER A 90 -1.44 21.45 3.19
CA SER A 90 -1.48 21.62 4.65
C SER A 90 -0.31 22.45 5.15
N GLU A 91 -0.55 23.20 6.21
CA GLU A 91 0.46 23.96 6.93
C GLU A 91 1.21 23.05 7.91
N ASP A 92 2.55 23.07 7.88
CA ASP A 92 3.37 22.35 8.85
C ASP A 92 3.51 23.15 10.14
N VAL A 93 2.86 22.70 11.19
CA VAL A 93 2.90 23.32 12.52
C VAL A 93 3.85 22.58 13.46
N GLY A 94 4.58 21.56 12.97
CA GLY A 94 5.57 20.82 13.75
C GLY A 94 5.01 20.27 15.07
N ALA A 95 5.71 20.52 16.17
CA ALA A 95 5.31 20.07 17.51
C ALA A 95 4.08 20.81 18.09
N ASP A 96 3.64 21.91 17.49
CA ASP A 96 2.45 22.65 17.94
C ASP A 96 1.13 22.05 17.40
N PHE A 97 1.16 20.88 16.75
CA PHE A 97 -0.01 20.25 16.13
C PHE A 97 -1.22 20.16 17.06
N ALA A 98 -1.03 19.62 18.26
CA ALA A 98 -2.13 19.44 19.21
C ALA A 98 -2.74 20.78 19.64
N LYS A 99 -1.89 21.77 19.91
CA LYS A 99 -2.29 23.12 20.30
C LYS A 99 -3.08 23.83 19.19
N GLU A 100 -2.61 23.76 17.95
CA GLU A 100 -3.33 24.37 16.82
C GLU A 100 -4.65 23.65 16.52
N ALA A 101 -4.68 22.32 16.60
CA ALA A 101 -5.90 21.53 16.45
C ALA A 101 -6.97 21.92 17.50
N LEU A 102 -6.57 22.05 18.77
CA LEU A 102 -7.46 22.51 19.83
C LEU A 102 -7.97 23.94 19.59
N LYS A 103 -7.10 24.87 19.20
CA LYS A 103 -7.52 26.24 18.84
C LYS A 103 -8.55 26.25 17.71
N MET A 104 -8.39 25.39 16.70
CA MET A 104 -9.35 25.24 15.60
C MET A 104 -10.67 24.60 16.05
N HIS A 105 -10.60 23.61 16.94
CA HIS A 105 -11.78 22.95 17.51
C HIS A 105 -12.65 23.94 18.32
N TYR A 106 -12.01 24.77 19.14
CA TYR A 106 -12.69 25.78 19.96
C TYR A 106 -13.00 27.09 19.23
N GLY A 107 -12.65 27.22 17.95
CA GLY A 107 -12.91 28.41 17.14
C GLY A 107 -12.05 29.63 17.48
N VAL A 108 -10.97 29.46 18.23
CA VAL A 108 -9.97 30.52 18.52
C VAL A 108 -9.13 30.82 17.28
N ALA A 109 -8.90 29.81 16.44
CA ALA A 109 -8.20 29.93 15.16
C ALA A 109 -9.12 29.49 14.00
N PRO A 110 -8.94 30.05 12.79
CA PRO A 110 -9.70 29.62 11.62
C PRO A 110 -9.37 28.16 11.26
N LYS A 111 -10.40 27.42 10.82
CA LYS A 111 -10.23 26.05 10.31
C LYS A 111 -9.38 26.07 9.04
N ARG A 112 -8.35 25.24 9.02
CA ARG A 112 -7.43 25.04 7.89
C ARG A 112 -6.78 23.65 7.99
N ASN A 113 -6.14 23.20 6.94
CA ASN A 113 -5.43 21.93 6.97
C ASN A 113 -4.07 22.13 7.64
N ILE A 114 -3.82 21.38 8.72
CA ILE A 114 -2.53 21.39 9.43
C ILE A 114 -1.93 19.98 9.46
N ARG A 115 -0.60 19.92 9.47
CA ARG A 115 0.18 18.70 9.70
C ARG A 115 1.26 18.99 10.74
N GLY A 116 1.70 17.97 11.45
CA GLY A 116 2.75 18.11 12.44
C GLY A 116 2.91 16.82 13.23
N THR A 117 3.54 16.92 14.40
CA THR A 117 3.79 15.81 15.31
C THR A 117 3.10 16.07 16.64
N ALA A 118 2.66 15.00 17.28
CA ALA A 118 2.11 15.02 18.62
C ALA A 118 2.68 13.87 19.43
N THR A 119 2.81 14.07 20.73
CA THR A 119 3.13 13.02 21.71
C THR A 119 1.92 12.12 21.97
N GLU A 120 2.13 10.94 22.55
CA GLU A 120 1.02 10.03 22.89
C GLU A 120 0.01 10.65 23.87
N GLU A 121 0.50 11.47 24.79
CA GLU A 121 -0.33 12.20 25.77
C GLU A 121 -1.21 13.24 25.06
N GLU A 122 -0.64 14.02 24.16
CA GLU A 122 -1.37 14.99 23.35
C GLU A 122 -2.40 14.33 22.44
N GLU A 123 -2.04 13.22 21.80
CA GLU A 123 -2.98 12.44 20.99
C GLU A 123 -4.19 11.95 21.80
N LYS A 124 -3.96 11.54 23.05
CA LYS A 124 -5.05 11.12 23.93
C LYS A 124 -5.98 12.29 24.22
N ILE A 125 -5.43 13.47 24.55
CA ILE A 125 -6.20 14.69 24.74
C ILE A 125 -7.03 15.01 23.49
N LEU A 126 -6.41 14.97 22.30
CA LEU A 126 -7.13 15.22 21.04
C LEU A 126 -8.32 14.27 20.84
N ARG A 127 -8.17 12.97 21.14
CA ARG A 127 -9.29 12.01 21.05
C ARG A 127 -10.37 12.27 22.09
N GLU A 128 -10.00 12.60 23.33
CA GLU A 128 -10.94 12.93 24.41
C GLU A 128 -11.76 14.19 24.09
N GLU A 129 -11.14 15.17 23.44
CA GLU A 129 -11.77 16.40 22.93
C GLU A 129 -12.57 16.16 21.63
N GLY A 130 -12.60 14.94 21.10
CA GLY A 130 -13.33 14.58 19.89
C GLY A 130 -12.71 15.14 18.61
N ILE A 131 -11.40 15.40 18.61
CA ILE A 131 -10.63 15.84 17.44
C ILE A 131 -10.10 14.62 16.69
N GLU A 132 -10.59 14.43 15.47
CA GLU A 132 -10.11 13.38 14.57
C GLU A 132 -8.78 13.77 13.90
N PHE A 133 -7.85 12.82 13.82
CA PHE A 133 -6.57 12.98 13.14
C PHE A 133 -6.07 11.67 12.52
N PHE A 134 -5.17 11.78 11.56
CA PHE A 134 -4.56 10.63 10.87
C PHE A 134 -3.08 10.55 11.16
N LYS A 135 -2.56 9.34 11.40
CA LYS A 135 -1.13 9.06 11.45
C LYS A 135 -0.66 8.62 10.08
N ILE A 136 0.21 9.41 9.48
CA ILE A 136 0.75 9.14 8.14
C ILE A 136 2.25 8.88 8.29
N PRO A 137 2.77 7.72 7.85
CA PRO A 137 4.20 7.52 7.78
C PRO A 137 4.76 8.51 6.77
N MET A 138 5.52 9.50 7.23
CA MET A 138 6.23 10.43 6.35
C MET A 138 7.62 9.87 6.06
N PRO A 139 8.12 9.98 4.80
CA PRO A 139 9.52 9.68 4.54
C PRO A 139 10.40 10.61 5.38
N LYS A 140 11.53 10.09 5.89
CA LYS A 140 12.52 10.92 6.59
C LYS A 140 12.95 12.03 5.62
N GLU A 141 12.84 13.27 6.05
CA GLU A 141 13.49 14.36 5.34
C GLU A 141 14.99 14.17 5.55
N GLU A 142 15.72 13.87 4.47
CA GLU A 142 17.18 13.95 4.50
C GLU A 142 17.50 15.42 4.74
N ASN A 143 17.83 15.75 5.99
CA ASN A 143 18.42 17.04 6.29
C ASN A 143 19.72 17.13 5.48
N GLU A 144 19.77 17.98 4.46
CA GLU A 144 21.01 18.43 3.82
C GLU A 144 21.79 19.31 4.82
N ASP A 145 22.18 18.76 5.96
CA ASP A 145 23.17 19.37 6.83
C ASP A 145 24.55 19.11 6.23
N LYS A 146 24.83 19.80 5.11
CA LYS A 146 26.19 20.11 4.69
C LYS A 146 26.68 21.26 5.59
N HIS A 147 27.49 20.92 6.59
CA HIS A 147 28.44 21.83 7.21
C HIS A 147 29.81 21.16 7.27
#